data_AF-A0A6L4Z1E2-F1
#
_entry.id   AF-A0A6L4Z1E2-F1
#
_cell.length_a   1.000
_cell.length_b   1.000
_cell.length_c   1.000
_cell.angle_alpha   90.00
_cell.angle_beta   90.00
_cell.angle_gamma   90.00
#
_symmetry.space_group_name_H-M   'P 1'
#
loop_
_entity.id
_entity.type
_entity.pdbx_description
1 polymer ?
#
loop_
_entity_poly.entity_id
_entity_poly.type
_entity_poly.pdbx_seq_one_letter_code
_entity_poly.pdbx_strand_id
1 'polypeptide(L)'
;KGSFYLKDQIDSSHTFFYGHRYWPEVKSAIAEQALSNKAPTSLELSAQISDIASNVAKKFSIDTSLVIGITAVAFMTLQQVGITAFKISPGKVLIDAKTKKSPEEVLANRAKDNNQGLIMQFLRTIDRVWTVTFNENDPQATFKLINGQDIATAGANDKGDHKSRDPRCVEGPVPVECRSAACGTCWVGILGGAEKLAPVSQQEKKRIREFGYINTDETHPIIRLACVTPANGAISIVVPPWNGVFGRQLRQLKETDSQIEPSY
;
A
#
# COMPACT_ATOMS: atom_id res chain seq x y z
N LYS A 1 -15.14 -11.50 6.08
CA LYS A 1 -16.09 -10.84 5.13
C LYS A 1 -15.45 -9.54 4.70
N GLY A 2 -15.23 -9.34 3.40
CA GLY A 2 -14.60 -8.16 2.80
C GLY A 2 -14.33 -8.47 1.34
N SER A 3 -14.30 -7.44 0.49
CA SER A 3 -13.94 -7.62 -0.92
C SER A 3 -12.41 -7.56 -0.99
N PHE A 4 -11.78 -8.71 -1.19
CA PHE A 4 -10.31 -8.84 -1.20
C PHE A 4 -9.75 -9.13 -2.57
N TYR A 5 -10.61 -9.52 -3.52
CA TYR A 5 -10.17 -9.87 -4.85
C TYR A 5 -9.91 -8.61 -5.66
N LEU A 6 -8.79 -8.60 -6.37
CA LEU A 6 -8.43 -7.48 -7.25
C LEU A 6 -9.50 -7.21 -8.31
N LYS A 7 -10.20 -8.25 -8.81
CA LYS A 7 -11.30 -8.12 -9.78
C LYS A 7 -12.44 -7.22 -9.29
N ASP A 8 -12.63 -7.11 -7.97
CA ASP A 8 -13.68 -6.29 -7.37
C ASP A 8 -13.18 -4.86 -7.08
N GLN A 9 -11.88 -4.61 -7.28
CA GLN A 9 -11.15 -3.41 -6.83
C GLN A 9 -10.20 -2.86 -7.89
N ILE A 10 -10.50 -3.14 -9.15
CA ILE A 10 -9.68 -2.77 -10.31
C ILE A 10 -9.37 -1.27 -10.30
N ASP A 11 -10.35 -0.42 -9.98
CA ASP A 11 -10.17 1.04 -10.03
C ASP A 11 -9.76 1.66 -8.67
N SER A 12 -9.89 0.93 -7.55
CA SER A 12 -9.73 1.49 -6.20
C SER A 12 -8.46 1.02 -5.48
N SER A 13 -7.88 -0.09 -5.93
CA SER A 13 -6.75 -0.76 -5.28
C SER A 13 -5.51 0.15 -5.15
N HIS A 14 -5.29 1.04 -6.11
CA HIS A 14 -4.08 1.86 -6.22
C HIS A 14 -4.32 3.34 -5.95
N THR A 15 -5.38 3.72 -5.23
CA THR A 15 -5.74 5.12 -4.92
C THR A 15 -4.71 5.86 -4.05
N PHE A 16 -3.74 5.15 -3.48
CA PHE A 16 -2.62 5.77 -2.77
C PHE A 16 -1.50 6.25 -3.71
N PHE A 17 -1.42 5.72 -4.95
CA PHE A 17 -0.46 6.17 -5.96
C PHE A 17 -0.84 7.55 -6.48
N TYR A 18 0.15 8.43 -6.62
CA TYR A 18 -0.02 9.72 -7.29
C TYR A 18 -0.49 9.52 -8.74
N GLY A 19 0.10 8.55 -9.45
CA GLY A 19 -0.22 8.23 -10.84
C GLY A 19 -1.66 7.74 -11.07
N HIS A 20 -2.44 7.42 -10.03
CA HIS A 20 -3.82 6.98 -10.18
C HIS A 20 -4.72 7.99 -10.93
N ARG A 21 -4.36 9.27 -10.92
CA ARG A 21 -5.03 10.31 -11.73
C ARG A 21 -5.01 10.06 -13.23
N TYR A 22 -4.03 9.28 -13.70
CA TYR A 22 -3.86 8.88 -15.10
C TYR A 22 -4.35 7.46 -15.36
N TRP A 23 -5.09 6.88 -14.41
CA TRP A 23 -5.61 5.53 -14.50
C TRP A 23 -6.49 5.31 -15.75
N PRO A 24 -7.46 6.18 -16.08
CA PRO A 24 -8.25 6.01 -17.31
C PRO A 24 -7.40 5.91 -18.57
N GLU A 25 -6.41 6.79 -18.72
CA GLU A 25 -5.55 6.90 -19.89
C GLU A 25 -4.66 5.66 -20.04
N VAL A 26 -4.02 5.26 -18.94
CA VAL A 26 -3.15 4.08 -18.90
C VAL A 26 -3.94 2.80 -19.15
N LYS A 27 -5.13 2.70 -18.54
CA LYS A 27 -6.03 1.55 -18.72
C LYS A 27 -6.51 1.42 -20.15
N SER A 28 -6.90 2.53 -20.80
CA SER A 28 -7.28 2.54 -22.21
C SER A 28 -6.14 2.05 -23.09
N ALA A 29 -4.93 2.61 -22.90
CA ALA A 29 -3.77 2.24 -23.70
C ALA A 29 -3.39 0.77 -23.59
N ILE A 30 -3.47 0.19 -22.38
CA ILE A 30 -3.19 -1.24 -22.16
C ILE A 30 -4.29 -2.12 -22.75
N ALA A 31 -5.56 -1.74 -22.60
CA ALA A 31 -6.66 -2.49 -23.20
C ALA A 31 -6.57 -2.48 -24.74
N GLU A 32 -6.22 -1.35 -25.34
CA GLU A 32 -5.97 -1.21 -26.78
C GLU A 32 -4.81 -2.10 -27.23
N GLN A 33 -3.69 -2.10 -26.49
CA GLN A 33 -2.53 -2.94 -26.81
C GLN A 33 -2.85 -4.43 -26.68
N ALA A 34 -3.55 -4.84 -25.62
CA ALA A 34 -3.91 -6.24 -25.37
C ALA A 34 -4.88 -6.81 -26.42
N LEU A 35 -5.67 -5.95 -27.06
CA LEU A 35 -6.59 -6.31 -28.16
C LEU A 35 -5.95 -6.11 -29.54
N SER A 36 -4.72 -5.61 -29.60
CA SER A 36 -4.02 -5.38 -30.86
C SER A 36 -3.46 -6.68 -31.41
N ASN A 37 -3.59 -6.87 -32.73
CA ASN A 37 -2.87 -7.94 -33.44
C ASN A 37 -1.39 -7.60 -33.69
N LYS A 38 -0.90 -6.47 -33.16
CA LYS A 38 0.50 -6.08 -33.29
C LYS A 38 1.34 -6.87 -32.29
N ALA A 39 2.42 -7.48 -32.78
CA ALA A 39 3.43 -8.05 -31.91
C ALA A 39 3.99 -6.97 -30.96
N PRO A 40 4.25 -7.29 -29.69
CA PRO A 40 4.91 -6.36 -28.78
C PRO A 40 6.31 -6.02 -29.32
N THR A 41 6.74 -4.79 -29.08
CA THR A 41 8.06 -4.27 -29.45
C THR A 41 9.19 -5.00 -28.72
N SER A 42 8.89 -5.58 -27.55
CA SER A 42 9.81 -6.38 -26.75
C SER A 42 9.06 -7.46 -25.98
N LEU A 43 9.68 -8.61 -25.78
CA LEU A 43 9.18 -9.65 -24.87
C LEU A 43 9.47 -9.31 -23.40
N GLU A 44 10.38 -8.37 -23.13
CA GLU A 44 10.69 -7.92 -21.78
C GLU A 44 9.58 -7.06 -21.20
N LEU A 45 9.04 -7.47 -20.05
CA LEU A 45 7.94 -6.78 -19.39
C LEU A 45 8.30 -5.32 -19.04
N SER A 46 9.54 -5.08 -18.59
CA SER A 46 10.02 -3.73 -18.25
C SER A 46 10.04 -2.80 -19.47
N ALA A 47 10.40 -3.32 -20.64
CA ALA A 47 10.37 -2.58 -21.89
C ALA A 47 8.91 -2.29 -22.31
N GLN A 48 8.02 -3.28 -22.23
CA GLN A 48 6.59 -3.07 -22.53
C GLN A 48 5.95 -2.01 -21.62
N ILE A 49 6.25 -2.04 -20.31
CA ILE A 49 5.80 -1.03 -19.35
C ILE A 49 6.32 0.36 -19.77
N SER A 50 7.62 0.45 -20.07
CA SER A 50 8.26 1.73 -20.43
C SER A 50 7.72 2.31 -21.75
N ASP A 51 7.46 1.45 -22.74
CA ASP A 51 6.92 1.83 -24.04
C ASP A 51 5.50 2.37 -23.92
N ILE A 52 4.61 1.65 -23.22
CA ILE A 52 3.24 2.11 -23.00
C ILE A 52 3.22 3.40 -22.18
N ALA A 53 4.00 3.46 -21.10
CA ALA A 53 4.11 4.67 -20.28
C ALA A 53 4.56 5.87 -21.12
N SER A 54 5.57 5.70 -21.99
CA SER A 54 6.07 6.74 -22.88
C SER A 54 5.04 7.16 -23.93
N ASN A 55 4.25 6.23 -24.46
CA ASN A 55 3.19 6.53 -25.42
C ASN A 55 2.03 7.31 -24.79
N VAL A 56 1.60 6.90 -23.59
CA VAL A 56 0.60 7.64 -22.80
C VAL A 56 1.13 9.03 -22.48
N ALA A 57 2.37 9.13 -22.00
CA ALA A 57 3.03 10.40 -21.68
C ALA A 57 3.02 11.37 -22.87
N LYS A 58 3.43 10.90 -24.05
CA LYS A 58 3.42 11.70 -25.30
C LYS A 58 2.00 12.10 -25.71
N LYS A 59 1.05 11.15 -25.71
CA LYS A 59 -0.34 11.38 -26.14
C LYS A 59 -1.04 12.45 -25.30
N PHE A 60 -0.76 12.48 -23.99
CA PHE A 60 -1.41 13.38 -23.05
C PHE A 60 -0.52 14.54 -22.60
N SER A 61 0.68 14.71 -23.19
CA SER A 61 1.64 15.76 -22.83
C SER A 61 1.96 15.81 -21.33
N ILE A 62 2.22 14.66 -20.73
CA ILE A 62 2.60 14.49 -19.32
C ILE A 62 3.98 13.84 -19.21
N ASP A 63 4.64 14.02 -18.07
CA ASP A 63 5.95 13.40 -17.83
C ASP A 63 5.80 11.88 -17.62
N THR A 64 6.65 11.09 -18.29
CA THR A 64 6.66 9.61 -18.20
C THR A 64 6.81 9.11 -16.77
N SER A 65 7.58 9.81 -15.93
CA SER A 65 7.77 9.46 -14.52
C SER A 65 6.47 9.43 -13.72
N LEU A 66 5.45 10.18 -14.16
CA LEU A 66 4.15 10.24 -13.48
C LEU A 66 3.24 9.05 -13.82
N VAL A 67 3.51 8.35 -14.92
CA VAL A 67 2.67 7.25 -15.42
C VAL A 67 3.33 5.88 -15.32
N ILE A 68 4.66 5.79 -15.32
CA ILE A 68 5.36 4.49 -15.37
C ILE A 68 4.95 3.53 -14.23
N GLY A 69 4.78 4.05 -13.01
CA GLY A 69 4.35 3.26 -11.86
C GLY A 69 2.91 2.75 -11.99
N ILE A 70 1.97 3.61 -12.42
CA ILE A 70 0.57 3.20 -12.60
C ILE A 70 0.40 2.30 -13.83
N THR A 71 1.28 2.41 -14.84
CA THR A 71 1.38 1.47 -15.97
C THR A 71 1.78 0.08 -15.49
N ALA A 72 2.80 -0.04 -14.63
CA ALA A 72 3.17 -1.33 -14.05
C ALA A 72 2.01 -1.97 -13.27
N VAL A 73 1.29 -1.17 -12.47
CA VAL A 73 0.08 -1.60 -11.75
C VAL A 73 -1.00 -2.10 -12.73
N ALA A 74 -1.22 -1.39 -13.83
CA ALA A 74 -2.21 -1.76 -14.83
C ALA A 74 -1.87 -3.09 -15.53
N PHE A 75 -0.60 -3.32 -15.88
CA PHE A 75 -0.15 -4.62 -16.42
C PHE A 75 -0.43 -5.76 -15.45
N MET A 76 -0.06 -5.59 -14.17
CA MET A 76 -0.28 -6.62 -13.17
C MET A 76 -1.77 -6.84 -12.88
N THR A 77 -2.57 -5.77 -12.96
CA THR A 77 -4.03 -5.86 -12.82
C THR A 77 -4.61 -6.67 -13.97
N LEU A 78 -4.24 -6.36 -15.23
CA LEU A 78 -4.65 -7.11 -16.40
C LEU A 78 -4.28 -8.60 -16.27
N GLN A 79 -3.04 -8.91 -15.86
CA GLN A 79 -2.56 -10.28 -15.68
C GLN A 79 -3.42 -11.07 -14.67
N GLN A 80 -3.83 -10.43 -13.57
CA GLN A 80 -4.57 -11.10 -12.50
C GLN A 80 -6.07 -11.23 -12.75
N VAL A 81 -6.68 -10.24 -13.41
CA VAL A 81 -8.15 -10.18 -13.58
C VAL A 81 -8.62 -10.57 -14.98
N GLY A 82 -7.70 -10.62 -15.95
CA GLY A 82 -7.98 -10.86 -17.36
C GLY A 82 -8.60 -9.66 -18.09
N ILE A 83 -8.50 -9.68 -19.43
CA ILE A 83 -8.91 -8.57 -20.28
C ILE A 83 -10.40 -8.22 -20.15
N THR A 84 -11.27 -9.21 -19.94
CA THR A 84 -12.72 -9.01 -19.82
C THR A 84 -13.07 -8.14 -18.62
N ALA A 85 -12.61 -8.52 -17.42
CA ALA A 85 -12.88 -7.76 -16.20
C ALA A 85 -12.17 -6.40 -16.23
N PHE A 86 -10.94 -6.37 -16.75
CA PHE A 86 -10.15 -5.14 -16.89
C PHE A 86 -10.92 -4.10 -17.73
N LYS A 87 -11.43 -4.48 -18.90
CA LYS A 87 -12.15 -3.57 -19.81
C LYS A 87 -13.53 -3.13 -19.28
N ILE A 88 -14.27 -4.02 -18.63
CA ILE A 88 -15.62 -3.72 -18.11
C ILE A 88 -15.57 -2.69 -16.98
N SER A 89 -14.52 -2.71 -16.17
CA SER A 89 -14.41 -1.78 -15.05
C SER A 89 -14.34 -0.31 -15.56
N PRO A 90 -14.98 0.67 -14.90
CA PRO A 90 -15.15 2.01 -15.47
C PRO A 90 -13.88 2.87 -15.60
N GLY A 91 -12.78 2.53 -14.91
CA GLY A 91 -11.58 3.36 -14.94
C GLY A 91 -11.71 4.61 -14.06
N LYS A 92 -12.41 4.52 -12.92
CA LYS A 92 -12.67 5.70 -12.07
C LYS A 92 -11.38 6.28 -11.47
N VAL A 93 -11.32 7.60 -11.38
CA VAL A 93 -10.31 8.32 -10.57
C VAL A 93 -10.93 8.64 -9.21
N LEU A 94 -10.28 8.22 -8.13
CA LEU A 94 -10.82 8.30 -6.76
C LEU A 94 -9.88 9.08 -5.80
N ILE A 95 -9.16 10.10 -6.30
CA ILE A 95 -8.13 10.85 -5.54
C ILE A 95 -8.29 12.37 -5.55
N ASP A 96 -9.52 12.87 -5.43
CA ASP A 96 -9.85 14.31 -5.56
C ASP A 96 -8.98 15.27 -4.71
N ALA A 97 -8.58 14.86 -3.50
CA ALA A 97 -7.75 15.70 -2.63
C ALA A 97 -6.31 15.89 -3.11
N LYS A 98 -5.76 14.92 -3.86
CA LYS A 98 -4.38 14.92 -4.35
C LYS A 98 -4.24 15.49 -5.75
N THR A 99 -5.34 15.58 -6.51
CA THR A 99 -5.29 16.06 -7.89
C THR A 99 -4.90 17.54 -7.99
N LYS A 100 -4.92 18.29 -6.89
CA LYS A 100 -4.55 19.71 -6.87
C LYS A 100 -3.09 19.98 -6.50
N LYS A 101 -2.32 18.94 -6.14
CA LYS A 101 -0.94 19.06 -5.64
C LYS A 101 0.05 18.48 -6.63
N SER A 102 1.28 19.00 -6.62
CA SER A 102 2.42 18.40 -7.33
C SER A 102 2.88 17.10 -6.65
N PRO A 103 3.63 16.22 -7.34
CA PRO A 103 4.24 15.05 -6.72
C PRO A 103 5.12 15.41 -5.51
N GLU A 104 5.93 16.46 -5.63
CA GLU A 104 6.85 16.94 -4.60
C GLU A 104 6.08 17.45 -3.38
N GLU A 105 4.99 18.19 -3.59
CA GLU A 105 4.11 18.62 -2.51
C GLU A 105 3.44 17.45 -1.80
N VAL A 106 3.04 16.40 -2.52
CA VAL A 106 2.50 15.18 -1.91
C VAL A 106 3.55 14.50 -1.05
N LEU A 107 4.77 14.31 -1.55
CA LEU A 107 5.88 13.71 -0.81
C LEU A 107 6.27 14.55 0.42
N ALA A 108 6.37 15.86 0.27
CA ALA A 108 6.68 16.78 1.37
C ALA A 108 5.60 16.74 2.46
N ASN A 109 4.32 16.68 2.09
CA ASN A 109 3.22 16.56 3.04
C ASN A 109 3.27 15.23 3.81
N ARG A 110 3.66 14.12 3.16
CA ARG A 110 3.79 12.79 3.80
C ARG A 110 4.90 12.72 4.84
N ALA A 111 5.95 13.51 4.66
CA ALA A 111 7.11 13.55 5.55
C ALA A 111 6.95 14.60 6.67
N LYS A 112 5.86 15.35 6.73
CA LYS A 112 5.71 16.48 7.65
C LYS A 112 5.28 16.03 9.05
N ASP A 113 6.06 16.39 10.06
CA ASP A 113 5.66 16.25 11.46
C ASP A 113 4.58 17.27 11.86
N ASN A 114 3.61 16.82 12.65
CA ASN A 114 2.66 17.72 13.29
C ASN A 114 3.37 18.55 14.37
N ASN A 115 2.98 19.83 14.47
CA ASN A 115 3.50 20.73 15.49
C ASN A 115 3.18 20.17 16.90
N GLN A 116 4.22 20.04 17.74
CA GLN A 116 4.11 19.55 19.11
C GLN A 116 3.73 20.67 20.12
N GLY A 117 3.60 21.92 19.65
CA GLY A 117 3.38 23.09 20.51
C GLY A 117 4.68 23.59 21.16
N LEU A 118 4.75 24.89 21.44
CA LEU A 118 5.97 25.55 21.95
C LEU A 118 6.46 24.97 23.29
N ILE A 119 5.53 24.58 24.16
CA ILE A 119 5.85 24.06 25.50
C ILE A 119 6.50 22.67 25.45
N MET A 120 5.98 21.75 24.63
CA MET A 120 6.60 20.42 24.44
C MET A 120 7.85 20.45 23.53
N GLN A 121 8.08 21.52 22.77
CA GLN A 121 9.36 21.71 22.07
C GLN A 121 10.46 22.14 23.04
N PHE A 122 10.11 22.94 24.05
CA PHE A 122 11.03 23.42 25.07
C PHE A 122 11.37 22.35 26.13
N LEU A 123 10.37 21.60 26.57
CA LEU A 123 10.56 20.45 27.46
C LEU A 123 10.84 19.22 26.58
N ARG A 124 12.04 18.64 26.62
CA ARG A 124 12.38 17.39 25.92
C ARG A 124 11.64 16.18 26.53
N THR A 125 10.31 16.20 26.52
CA THR A 125 9.46 15.14 27.06
C THR A 125 9.44 13.94 26.12
N ILE A 126 9.34 12.75 26.72
CA ILE A 126 9.31 11.45 26.03
C ILE A 126 7.92 11.21 25.40
N ASP A 127 6.90 11.94 25.86
CA ASP A 127 5.49 11.78 25.49
C ASP A 127 5.11 12.55 24.21
N ARG A 128 6.00 12.64 23.21
CA ARG A 128 5.65 13.26 21.93
C ARG A 128 4.54 12.46 21.25
N VAL A 129 3.60 13.17 20.65
CA VAL A 129 2.45 12.57 19.96
C VAL A 129 2.46 12.95 18.49
N TRP A 130 2.62 11.94 17.66
CA TRP A 130 2.69 12.04 16.22
C TRP A 130 1.35 11.72 15.58
N THR A 131 1.18 12.16 14.34
CA THR A 131 -0.01 11.84 13.53
C THR A 131 0.35 10.77 12.51
N VAL A 132 -0.46 9.73 12.46
CA VAL A 132 -0.42 8.71 11.41
C VAL A 132 -1.60 8.95 10.47
N THR A 133 -1.33 9.11 9.18
CA THR A 133 -2.38 9.20 8.15
C THR A 133 -2.51 7.85 7.45
N PHE A 134 -3.70 7.24 7.48
CA PHE A 134 -3.92 5.91 6.87
C PHE A 134 -4.75 5.95 5.57
N ASN A 135 -5.39 7.09 5.27
CA ASN A 135 -5.95 7.38 3.97
C ASN A 135 -5.85 8.87 3.66
N GLU A 136 -4.93 9.24 2.77
CA GLU A 136 -4.66 10.63 2.40
C GLU A 136 -5.79 11.30 1.60
N ASN A 137 -6.80 10.55 1.16
CA ASN A 137 -7.97 11.08 0.47
C ASN A 137 -9.10 11.45 1.45
N ASP A 138 -8.99 11.07 2.73
CA ASP A 138 -9.94 11.41 3.78
C ASP A 138 -9.22 12.20 4.89
N PRO A 139 -9.52 13.50 5.09
CA PRO A 139 -8.86 14.31 6.10
C PRO A 139 -9.11 13.82 7.54
N GLN A 140 -10.14 12.99 7.77
CA GLN A 140 -10.42 12.37 9.05
C GLN A 140 -9.71 11.02 9.24
N ALA A 141 -9.07 10.48 8.20
CA ALA A 141 -8.39 9.20 8.26
C ALA A 141 -6.97 9.32 8.82
N THR A 142 -6.92 9.78 10.08
CA THR A 142 -5.70 9.89 10.88
C THR A 142 -5.92 9.32 12.27
N PHE A 143 -4.85 8.92 12.95
CA PHE A 143 -4.85 8.59 14.36
C PHE A 143 -3.57 9.08 15.05
N LYS A 144 -3.57 9.07 16.38
CA LYS A 144 -2.44 9.52 17.20
C LYS A 144 -1.51 8.37 17.55
N LEU A 145 -0.21 8.63 17.49
CA LEU A 145 0.86 7.70 17.83
C LEU A 145 1.76 8.31 18.89
N ILE A 146 1.93 7.62 20.01
CA ILE A 146 2.90 8.02 21.04
C ILE A 146 4.30 7.63 20.54
N ASN A 147 5.28 8.50 20.76
CA ASN A 147 6.65 8.27 20.31
C ASN A 147 7.19 6.89 20.73
N GLY A 148 7.69 6.12 19.76
CA GLY A 148 8.22 4.77 19.97
C GLY A 148 7.14 3.67 20.04
N GLN A 149 5.86 4.01 19.90
CA GLN A 149 4.78 3.04 19.87
C GLN A 149 4.67 2.35 18.50
N ASP A 150 4.29 1.06 18.51
CA ASP A 150 3.94 0.34 17.28
C ASP A 150 2.71 0.93 16.60
N ILE A 151 2.74 1.00 15.26
CA ILE A 151 1.64 1.55 14.43
C ILE A 151 0.30 0.89 14.75
N ALA A 152 0.25 -0.44 14.89
CA ALA A 152 -1.00 -1.15 15.17
C ALA A 152 -1.54 -0.88 16.58
N THR A 153 -0.66 -0.67 17.55
CA THR A 153 -1.05 -0.31 18.93
C THR A 153 -1.57 1.11 18.97
N ALA A 154 -0.91 2.05 18.28
CA ALA A 154 -1.40 3.41 18.09
C ALA A 154 -2.77 3.43 17.41
N GLY A 155 -2.95 2.65 16.33
CA GLY A 155 -4.23 2.53 15.64
C GLY A 155 -5.36 1.99 16.52
N ALA A 156 -5.08 1.03 17.40
CA ALA A 156 -6.08 0.47 18.31
C ALA A 156 -6.54 1.43 19.43
N ASN A 157 -5.79 2.51 19.66
CA ASN A 157 -6.21 3.58 20.55
C ASN A 157 -7.25 4.48 19.89
N ASP A 158 -7.37 4.48 18.56
CA ASP A 158 -8.40 5.21 17.85
C ASP A 158 -9.74 4.48 17.93
N LYS A 159 -10.75 5.12 18.53
CA LYS A 159 -12.07 4.52 18.82
C LYS A 159 -13.11 4.78 17.74
N GLY A 160 -12.68 5.23 16.55
CA GLY A 160 -13.56 5.39 15.40
C GLY A 160 -14.21 4.07 14.97
N ASP A 161 -15.35 4.17 14.28
CA ASP A 161 -16.02 3.01 13.70
C ASP A 161 -15.32 2.53 12.41
N HIS A 162 -14.19 1.87 12.59
CA HIS A 162 -13.39 1.31 11.50
C HIS A 162 -13.98 0.01 10.95
N LYS A 163 -14.59 -0.80 11.82
CA LYS A 163 -15.15 -2.11 11.46
C LYS A 163 -16.32 -2.02 10.50
N SER A 164 -17.16 -0.97 10.62
CA SER A 164 -18.25 -0.75 9.66
C SER A 164 -17.74 -0.34 8.28
N ARG A 165 -16.58 0.32 8.20
CA ARG A 165 -15.93 0.69 6.92
C ARG A 165 -15.18 -0.50 6.32
N ASP A 166 -14.52 -1.28 7.17
CA ASP A 166 -13.77 -2.47 6.80
C ASP A 166 -13.87 -3.53 7.89
N PRO A 167 -14.56 -4.66 7.64
CA PRO A 167 -14.76 -5.69 8.67
C PRO A 167 -13.47 -6.36 9.18
N ARG A 168 -12.32 -6.15 8.52
CA ARG A 168 -11.00 -6.59 9.00
C ARG A 168 -10.47 -5.71 10.15
N CYS A 169 -10.90 -4.46 10.19
CA CYS A 169 -10.44 -3.42 11.11
C CYS A 169 -11.22 -3.47 12.42
N VAL A 170 -11.00 -4.55 13.20
CA VAL A 170 -11.77 -4.84 14.42
C VAL A 170 -11.39 -3.95 15.59
N GLU A 171 -10.09 -3.69 15.77
CA GLU A 171 -9.56 -2.95 16.95
C GLU A 171 -9.21 -1.50 16.62
N GLY A 172 -9.02 -1.17 15.34
CA GLY A 172 -8.56 0.12 14.85
C GLY A 172 -8.45 0.08 13.30
N PRO A 173 -7.88 1.12 12.66
CA PRO A 173 -7.87 1.26 11.20
C PRO A 173 -6.94 0.28 10.47
N VAL A 174 -6.07 -0.44 11.20
CA VAL A 174 -5.18 -1.46 10.65
C VAL A 174 -5.70 -2.85 11.02
N PRO A 175 -5.86 -3.78 10.07
CA PRO A 175 -6.19 -5.18 10.36
C PRO A 175 -5.10 -5.84 11.21
N VAL A 176 -5.48 -6.50 12.30
CA VAL A 176 -4.54 -7.20 13.19
C VAL A 176 -5.17 -8.49 13.68
N GLU A 177 -4.41 -9.59 13.67
CA GLU A 177 -4.85 -10.86 14.28
C GLU A 177 -3.96 -11.32 15.46
N CYS A 178 -2.62 -11.15 15.39
CA CYS A 178 -1.70 -11.82 16.33
C CYS A 178 -0.80 -10.91 17.19
N ARG A 179 -0.66 -9.61 16.83
CA ARG A 179 0.24 -8.64 17.47
C ARG A 179 1.71 -9.07 17.66
N SER A 180 2.20 -10.05 16.89
CA SER A 180 3.51 -10.69 17.09
C SER A 180 4.27 -11.00 15.79
N ALA A 181 3.87 -10.38 14.68
CA ALA A 181 4.39 -10.68 13.33
C ALA A 181 4.21 -12.14 12.85
N ALA A 182 3.32 -12.92 13.48
CA ALA A 182 3.09 -14.33 13.13
C ALA A 182 2.07 -14.55 12.00
N CYS A 183 1.16 -13.60 11.75
CA CYS A 183 0.02 -13.80 10.84
C CYS A 183 0.11 -13.05 9.50
N GLY A 184 0.93 -12.01 9.39
CA GLY A 184 1.06 -11.18 8.18
C GLY A 184 -0.11 -10.23 7.88
N THR A 185 -1.22 -10.27 8.63
CA THR A 185 -2.42 -9.48 8.32
C THR A 185 -2.29 -7.97 8.59
N CYS A 186 -1.28 -7.55 9.35
CA CYS A 186 -1.06 -6.15 9.70
C CYS A 186 -0.07 -5.44 8.77
N TRP A 187 0.19 -5.97 7.58
CA TRP A 187 1.12 -5.32 6.68
C TRP A 187 0.54 -3.99 6.17
N VAL A 188 1.40 -2.98 6.06
CA VAL A 188 1.06 -1.64 5.56
C VAL A 188 2.10 -1.20 4.55
N GLY A 189 1.68 -0.41 3.57
CA GLY A 189 2.59 0.32 2.69
C GLY A 189 2.95 1.66 3.33
N ILE A 190 4.24 1.98 3.44
CA ILE A 190 4.73 3.27 3.92
C ILE A 190 4.79 4.22 2.73
N LEU A 191 3.98 5.28 2.80
CA LEU A 191 3.89 6.30 1.75
C LEU A 191 4.87 7.45 1.99
N GLY A 192 5.19 7.73 3.25
CA GLY A 192 6.25 8.66 3.65
C GLY A 192 6.50 8.63 5.17
N GLY A 193 7.65 9.18 5.58
CA GLY A 193 8.15 9.09 6.94
C GLY A 193 8.82 7.75 7.27
N ALA A 194 9.29 7.01 6.26
CA ALA A 194 9.93 5.71 6.47
C ALA A 194 11.19 5.81 7.34
N GLU A 195 11.93 6.91 7.20
CA GLU A 195 13.12 7.27 7.98
C GLU A 195 12.83 7.51 9.47
N LYS A 196 11.56 7.68 9.86
CA LYS A 196 11.12 7.88 11.24
C LYS A 196 10.71 6.58 11.93
N LEU A 197 10.66 5.49 11.18
CA LEU A 197 10.38 4.16 11.70
C LEU A 197 11.64 3.58 12.34
N ALA A 198 11.48 2.67 13.29
CA ALA A 198 12.60 1.82 13.68
C ALA A 198 13.10 0.98 12.48
N PRO A 199 14.41 0.69 12.41
CA PRO A 199 14.95 -0.27 11.45
C PRO A 199 14.17 -1.59 11.46
N VAL A 200 14.00 -2.19 10.28
CA VAL A 200 13.35 -3.50 10.18
C VAL A 200 14.12 -4.54 11.00
N SER A 201 13.41 -5.23 11.90
CA SER A 201 14.03 -6.29 12.70
C SER A 201 14.27 -7.54 11.85
N GLN A 202 15.20 -8.41 12.26
CA GLN A 202 15.44 -9.68 11.57
C GLN A 202 14.20 -10.58 11.56
N GLN A 203 13.42 -10.56 12.65
CA GLN A 203 12.15 -11.28 12.74
C GLN A 203 11.13 -10.74 11.73
N GLU A 204 10.94 -9.42 11.68
CA GLU A 204 10.03 -8.79 10.74
C GLU A 204 10.45 -9.09 9.29
N LYS A 205 11.72 -8.92 8.96
CA LYS A 205 12.29 -9.21 7.63
C LYS A 205 12.05 -10.65 7.20
N LYS A 206 12.32 -11.61 8.09
CA LYS A 206 12.05 -13.04 7.85
C LYS A 206 10.57 -13.28 7.57
N ARG A 207 9.68 -12.71 8.38
CA ARG A 207 8.23 -12.91 8.27
C ARG A 207 7.64 -12.27 7.01
N ILE A 208 8.04 -11.04 6.68
CA ILE A 208 7.62 -10.35 5.44
C ILE A 208 7.99 -11.19 4.21
N ARG A 209 9.19 -11.78 4.19
CA ARG A 209 9.62 -12.72 3.14
C ARG A 209 8.78 -13.99 3.12
N GLU A 210 8.57 -14.63 4.28
CA GLU A 210 7.74 -15.84 4.40
C GLU A 210 6.29 -15.62 3.94
N PHE A 211 5.76 -14.41 4.12
CA PHE A 211 4.41 -14.06 3.65
C PHE A 211 4.37 -13.69 2.15
N GLY A 212 5.53 -13.59 1.49
CA GLY A 212 5.62 -13.31 0.06
C GLY A 212 5.36 -11.85 -0.31
N TYR A 213 5.55 -10.89 0.61
CA TYR A 213 5.28 -9.48 0.32
C TYR A 213 6.42 -8.78 -0.42
N ILE A 214 7.61 -8.75 0.18
CA ILE A 214 8.81 -8.17 -0.44
C ILE A 214 10.06 -8.90 0.06
N ASN A 215 11.07 -8.98 -0.81
CA ASN A 215 12.41 -9.41 -0.44
C ASN A 215 13.37 -8.25 -0.70
N THR A 216 13.76 -7.53 0.35
CA THR A 216 14.65 -6.35 0.27
C THR A 216 15.61 -6.33 1.45
N ASP A 217 16.77 -5.69 1.25
CA ASP A 217 17.79 -5.46 2.27
C ASP A 217 17.75 -4.02 2.83
N GLU A 218 16.78 -3.21 2.40
CA GLU A 218 16.58 -1.85 2.91
C GLU A 218 16.37 -1.83 4.43
N THR A 219 16.97 -0.84 5.10
CA THR A 219 16.81 -0.62 6.55
C THR A 219 15.38 -0.20 6.91
N HIS A 220 14.73 0.59 6.05
CA HIS A 220 13.37 1.09 6.23
C HIS A 220 12.52 0.73 5.01
N PRO A 221 12.16 -0.55 4.84
CA PRO A 221 11.45 -0.99 3.65
C PRO A 221 10.04 -0.43 3.60
N ILE A 222 9.53 -0.21 2.38
CA ILE A 222 8.20 0.39 2.15
C ILE A 222 7.03 -0.53 2.54
N ILE A 223 7.26 -1.83 2.74
CA ILE A 223 6.26 -2.74 3.31
C ILE A 223 6.71 -3.12 4.71
N ARG A 224 5.84 -2.87 5.70
CA ARG A 224 6.12 -3.10 7.13
C ARG A 224 4.98 -3.86 7.79
N LEU A 225 5.28 -4.59 8.87
CA LEU A 225 4.27 -5.20 9.74
C LEU A 225 3.93 -4.24 10.87
N ALA A 226 2.77 -3.61 10.82
CA ALA A 226 2.38 -2.53 11.72
C ALA A 226 2.40 -2.91 13.21
N CYS A 227 2.26 -4.19 13.55
CA CYS A 227 2.28 -4.66 14.94
C CYS A 227 3.66 -4.77 15.60
N VAL A 228 4.74 -4.62 14.82
CA VAL A 228 6.13 -4.67 15.32
C VAL A 228 6.97 -3.54 14.72
N THR A 229 6.31 -2.46 14.29
CA THR A 229 6.96 -1.30 13.66
C THR A 229 6.76 -0.08 14.54
N PRO A 230 7.71 0.23 15.44
CA PRO A 230 7.74 1.49 16.17
C PRO A 230 7.96 2.68 15.25
N ALA A 231 7.34 3.82 15.56
CA ALA A 231 7.58 5.09 14.87
C ALA A 231 7.95 6.20 15.86
N ASN A 232 8.86 7.09 15.45
CA ASN A 232 9.34 8.24 16.24
C ASN A 232 9.00 9.59 15.59
N GLY A 233 8.02 9.59 14.70
CA GLY A 233 7.58 10.78 13.98
C GLY A 233 6.28 10.53 13.21
N ALA A 234 5.76 11.56 12.55
CA ALA A 234 4.56 11.46 11.74
C ALA A 234 4.85 10.67 10.45
N ILE A 235 3.92 9.79 10.10
CA ILE A 235 4.03 8.89 8.94
C ILE A 235 2.71 8.86 8.15
N SER A 236 2.82 8.63 6.86
CA SER A 236 1.69 8.28 6.00
C SER A 236 1.79 6.82 5.60
N ILE A 237 0.69 6.09 5.77
CA ILE A 237 0.59 4.67 5.42
C ILE A 237 -0.60 4.44 4.49
N VAL A 238 -0.60 3.28 3.85
CA VAL A 238 -1.78 2.70 3.21
C VAL A 238 -2.08 1.34 3.84
N VAL A 239 -3.35 1.11 4.12
CA VAL A 239 -3.91 -0.21 4.42
C VAL A 239 -4.58 -0.73 3.14
N PRO A 240 -3.90 -1.60 2.36
CA PRO A 240 -4.43 -2.01 1.08
C PRO A 240 -5.64 -2.93 1.26
N PRO A 241 -6.62 -2.86 0.35
CA PRO A 241 -7.84 -3.64 0.51
C PRO A 241 -7.66 -5.14 0.22
N TRP A 242 -6.54 -5.56 -0.40
CA TRP A 242 -6.13 -6.97 -0.48
C TRP A 242 -5.26 -7.44 0.69
N ASN A 243 -5.08 -6.61 1.71
CA ASN A 243 -4.47 -7.04 2.96
C ASN A 243 -5.32 -8.16 3.64
N GLY A 244 -4.67 -9.18 4.21
CA GLY A 244 -5.37 -10.11 5.12
C GLY A 244 -5.84 -11.47 4.57
N VAL A 245 -5.30 -11.99 3.47
CA VAL A 245 -5.63 -13.36 3.03
C VAL A 245 -4.43 -14.32 2.97
N PHE A 246 -3.21 -13.79 2.87
CA PHE A 246 -2.02 -14.62 2.60
C PHE A 246 -1.58 -15.49 3.77
N GLY A 247 -1.50 -14.97 5.00
CA GLY A 247 -0.98 -15.75 6.12
C GLY A 247 -1.88 -16.89 6.59
N ARG A 248 -3.20 -16.82 6.35
CA ARG A 248 -4.14 -17.92 6.66
C ARG A 248 -4.07 -19.00 5.58
N GLN A 249 -4.06 -18.61 4.31
CA GLN A 249 -3.93 -19.54 3.19
C GLN A 249 -2.56 -20.22 3.16
N LEU A 250 -1.46 -19.49 3.40
CA LEU A 250 -0.12 -20.09 3.52
C LEU A 250 -0.01 -21.05 4.71
N ARG A 251 -0.67 -20.75 5.84
CA ARG A 251 -0.73 -21.69 6.97
C ARG A 251 -1.49 -22.95 6.61
N GLN A 252 -2.67 -22.81 5.98
CA GLN A 252 -3.45 -23.95 5.49
C GLN A 252 -2.69 -24.78 4.45
N LEU A 253 -2.00 -24.13 3.51
CA LEU A 253 -1.17 -24.82 2.50
C LEU A 253 0.00 -25.56 3.15
N LYS A 254 0.72 -24.92 4.09
CA LYS A 254 1.81 -25.59 4.85
C LYS A 254 1.32 -26.72 5.73
N GLU A 255 0.17 -26.57 6.39
CA GLU A 255 -0.47 -27.63 7.16
C GLU A 255 -0.85 -28.81 6.27
N THR A 256 -1.36 -28.53 5.07
CA THR A 256 -1.68 -29.56 4.06
C THR A 256 -0.42 -30.25 3.54
N ASP A 257 0.65 -29.51 3.23
CA ASP A 257 1.93 -30.07 2.77
C ASP A 257 2.60 -30.92 3.86
N SER A 258 2.55 -30.50 5.13
CA SER A 258 3.10 -31.25 6.27
C SER A 258 2.35 -32.54 6.60
N GLN A 259 1.11 -32.70 6.12
CA GLN A 259 0.35 -33.94 6.23
C GLN A 259 0.61 -34.92 5.08
N ILE A 260 1.40 -34.52 4.08
CA ILE A 260 1.76 -35.33 2.90
C ILE A 260 3.17 -35.92 3.04
N GLU A 261 3.98 -35.52 4.04
CA GLU A 261 5.23 -36.23 4.35
C GLU A 261 4.92 -37.61 4.94
N PRO A 262 5.38 -38.73 4.31
CA PRO A 262 5.17 -40.05 4.87
C PRO A 262 6.01 -40.19 6.13
N SER A 263 5.37 -40.63 7.21
CA SER A 263 6.06 -41.22 8.36
C SER A 263 6.94 -42.37 7.88
N TYR A 264 8.26 -42.14 7.84
CA TYR A 264 9.26 -43.20 7.78
C TYR A 264 9.56 -43.74 9.18
#